data_AF-A0A7L5Y603-F1
#
_entry.id   AF-A0A7L5Y603-F1
#
_cell.length_a   1.000
_cell.length_b   1.000
_cell.length_c   1.000
_cell.angle_alpha   90.00
_cell.angle_beta   90.00
_cell.angle_gamma   90.00
#
_symmetry.space_group_name_H-M   'P 1'
#
loop_
_entity.id
_entity.type
_entity.pdbx_description
1 polymer ?
#
loop_
_entity_poly.entity_id
_entity_poly.type
_entity_poly.pdbx_seq_one_letter_code
_entity_poly.pdbx_strand_id
1 'polypeptide(L)'
;MAQPTLRANGVDAELALFECLDEFHQQITQRLAVLKQLVDALGPEGASAAQRAQALDLANWFGVEARQHHLDEERHIFPALLTSADPDLSQHTLRLIQDHGWIEADWVEVSPVLRAIAEGQGWVDVESLRASVEVLCQLYLDHIALEESLAYPEARARMEPARAAALLRDIERRRQQRESREEVRA
;
A
#
# COMPACT_ATOMS: atom_id res chain seq x y z
N MET A 1 16.86 -30.87 -26.75
CA MET A 1 16.43 -31.47 -25.45
C MET A 1 17.56 -31.19 -24.47
N ALA A 2 17.41 -30.52 -23.32
CA ALA A 2 16.26 -30.18 -22.50
C ALA A 2 16.41 -28.75 -21.94
N GLN A 3 15.28 -28.07 -21.69
CA GLN A 3 15.26 -26.83 -20.91
C GLN A 3 15.33 -27.16 -19.41
N PRO A 4 16.03 -26.38 -18.57
CA PRO A 4 15.97 -26.55 -17.14
C PRO A 4 14.59 -26.10 -16.67
N THR A 5 13.84 -27.02 -16.07
CA THR A 5 12.57 -26.72 -15.40
C THR A 5 12.92 -26.03 -14.09
N LEU A 6 12.74 -24.72 -14.01
CA LEU A 6 12.80 -23.99 -12.74
C LEU A 6 11.54 -24.37 -11.94
N ARG A 7 11.59 -25.51 -11.25
CA ARG A 7 10.67 -25.75 -10.13
C ARG A 7 11.20 -24.86 -9.00
N ALA A 8 10.58 -23.70 -8.81
CA ALA A 8 10.81 -22.93 -7.59
C ALA A 8 10.58 -23.87 -6.40
N ASN A 9 11.60 -24.05 -5.57
CA ASN A 9 11.44 -24.83 -4.34
C ASN A 9 10.43 -24.11 -3.44
N GLY A 10 9.74 -24.84 -2.57
CA GLY A 10 8.73 -24.23 -1.69
C GLY A 10 9.24 -23.06 -0.85
N VAL A 11 10.51 -23.12 -0.41
CA VAL A 11 11.18 -22.06 0.34
C VAL A 11 11.39 -20.79 -0.49
N ASP A 12 11.56 -20.92 -1.81
CA ASP A 12 11.76 -19.79 -2.72
C ASP A 12 10.48 -18.94 -2.84
N ALA A 13 9.30 -19.57 -2.75
CA ALA A 13 8.02 -18.88 -2.88
C ALA A 13 7.64 -18.06 -1.64
N GLU A 14 7.99 -18.55 -0.44
CA GLU A 14 7.79 -17.81 0.81
C GLU A 14 8.69 -16.58 0.85
N LEU A 15 9.98 -16.75 0.54
CA LEU A 15 10.92 -15.64 0.49
C LEU A 15 10.47 -14.57 -0.53
N ALA A 16 10.15 -14.99 -1.76
CA ALA A 16 9.70 -14.07 -2.81
C ALA A 16 8.40 -13.33 -2.44
N LEU A 17 7.52 -13.95 -1.66
CA LEU A 17 6.30 -13.30 -1.19
C LEU A 17 6.61 -12.14 -0.24
N PHE A 18 7.39 -12.39 0.82
CA PHE A 18 7.68 -11.34 1.79
C PHE A 18 8.60 -10.26 1.20
N GLU A 19 9.52 -10.62 0.31
CA GLU A 19 10.28 -9.63 -0.48
C GLU A 19 9.35 -8.74 -1.32
N CYS A 20 8.33 -9.32 -1.97
CA CYS A 20 7.34 -8.55 -2.74
C CYS A 20 6.52 -7.60 -1.85
N LEU A 21 6.17 -8.01 -0.63
CA LEU A 21 5.44 -7.18 0.33
C LEU A 21 6.32 -6.04 0.87
N ASP A 22 7.56 -6.34 1.26
CA ASP A 22 8.55 -5.36 1.71
C ASP A 22 8.86 -4.32 0.62
N GLU A 23 9.01 -4.76 -0.64
CA GLU A 23 9.16 -3.87 -1.79
C GLU A 23 7.95 -2.94 -1.98
N PHE A 24 6.75 -3.41 -1.62
CA PHE A 24 5.55 -2.59 -1.66
C PHE A 24 5.56 -1.53 -0.53
N HIS A 25 5.98 -1.88 0.68
CA HIS A 25 6.18 -0.92 1.78
C HIS A 25 7.19 0.16 1.44
N GLN A 26 8.29 -0.20 0.77
CA GLN A 26 9.26 0.79 0.28
C GLN A 26 8.63 1.74 -0.74
N GLN A 27 7.77 1.24 -1.63
CA GLN A 27 7.04 2.07 -2.59
C GLN A 27 6.03 3.01 -1.92
N ILE A 28 5.32 2.55 -0.88
CA ILE A 28 4.45 3.38 -0.06
C ILE A 28 5.28 4.50 0.58
N THR A 29 6.34 4.14 1.30
CA THR A 29 7.19 5.09 2.05
C THR A 29 7.79 6.16 1.14
N GLN A 30 8.29 5.78 -0.04
CA GLN A 30 8.81 6.73 -1.03
C GLN A 30 7.73 7.71 -1.51
N ARG A 31 6.52 7.22 -1.77
CA ARG A 31 5.41 8.07 -2.23
C ARG A 31 4.84 8.96 -1.14
N LEU A 32 4.84 8.52 0.12
CA LEU A 32 4.52 9.37 1.26
C LEU A 32 5.52 10.53 1.37
N ALA A 33 6.81 10.27 1.18
CA ALA A 33 7.83 11.32 1.16
C ALA A 33 7.58 12.32 0.02
N VAL A 34 7.25 11.83 -1.18
CA VAL A 34 6.90 12.69 -2.32
C VAL A 34 5.63 13.49 -2.04
N LEU A 35 4.60 12.89 -1.43
CA LEU A 35 3.37 13.57 -1.06
C LEU A 35 3.62 14.69 -0.06
N LYS A 36 4.41 14.44 1.00
CA LYS A 36 4.76 15.48 1.98
C LYS A 36 5.55 16.62 1.31
N GLN A 37 6.55 16.30 0.49
CA GLN A 37 7.32 17.30 -0.26
C GLN A 37 6.44 18.14 -1.21
N LEU A 38 5.50 17.51 -1.91
CA LEU A 38 4.56 18.20 -2.78
C LEU A 38 3.77 19.24 -2.00
N VAL A 39 3.17 18.86 -0.87
CA VAL A 39 2.34 19.74 -0.04
C VAL A 39 3.17 20.82 0.65
N ASP A 40 4.41 20.52 1.06
CA ASP A 40 5.39 21.50 1.58
C ASP A 40 5.81 22.54 0.53
N ALA A 41 5.85 22.15 -0.74
CA ALA A 41 6.21 23.04 -1.84
C ALA A 41 5.04 23.86 -2.43
N LEU A 42 3.81 23.69 -1.93
CA LEU A 42 2.66 24.49 -2.38
C LEU A 42 2.75 25.91 -1.79
N GLY A 43 2.95 26.87 -2.69
CA GLY A 43 3.01 28.30 -2.36
C GLY A 43 1.73 29.06 -2.73
N PRO A 44 1.68 30.37 -2.41
CA PRO A 44 0.52 31.23 -2.67
C PRO A 44 0.21 31.42 -4.17
N GLU A 45 1.17 31.14 -5.06
CA GLU A 45 1.00 31.24 -6.51
C GLU A 45 0.27 30.03 -7.13
N GLY A 46 -0.06 29.02 -6.32
CA GLY A 46 -0.69 27.78 -6.75
C GLY A 46 0.31 26.75 -7.30
N ALA A 47 -0.18 25.56 -7.63
CA ALA A 47 0.65 24.45 -8.09
C ALA A 47 1.12 24.62 -9.55
N SER A 48 2.43 24.48 -9.77
CA SER A 48 3.03 24.39 -11.10
C SER A 48 2.51 23.17 -11.88
N ALA A 49 2.66 23.16 -13.21
CA ALA A 49 2.24 22.03 -14.04
C ALA A 49 2.85 20.68 -13.60
N ALA A 50 4.10 20.68 -13.14
CA ALA A 50 4.76 19.49 -12.62
C ALA A 50 4.14 19.02 -11.29
N GLN A 51 3.86 19.95 -10.36
CA GLN A 51 3.19 19.63 -9.09
C GLN A 51 1.76 19.12 -9.31
N ARG A 52 1.04 19.67 -10.29
CA ARG A 52 -0.30 19.20 -10.66
C ARG A 52 -0.29 17.77 -11.20
N ALA A 53 0.66 17.46 -12.08
CA ALA A 53 0.84 16.09 -12.58
C ALA A 53 1.19 15.13 -11.43
N GLN A 54 2.11 15.52 -10.56
CA GLN A 54 2.51 14.72 -9.40
C GLN A 54 1.35 14.48 -8.42
N ALA A 55 0.49 15.47 -8.19
CA ALA A 55 -0.70 15.32 -7.36
C ALA A 55 -1.68 14.29 -7.95
N LEU A 56 -1.88 14.30 -9.27
CA LEU A 56 -2.72 13.32 -9.96
C LEU A 56 -2.14 11.91 -9.87
N ASP A 57 -0.84 11.76 -10.09
CA ASP A 57 -0.15 10.46 -10.05
C ASP A 57 -0.25 9.85 -8.65
N LEU A 58 0.00 10.64 -7.60
CA LEU A 58 -0.19 10.21 -6.21
C LEU A 58 -1.65 9.83 -5.92
N ALA A 59 -2.61 10.66 -6.36
CA ALA A 59 -4.03 10.43 -6.15
C ALA A 59 -4.54 9.16 -6.85
N ASN A 60 -3.97 8.79 -7.99
CA ASN A 60 -4.31 7.57 -8.69
C ASN A 60 -3.62 6.36 -8.07
N TRP A 61 -2.32 6.46 -7.74
CA TRP A 61 -1.56 5.34 -7.21
C TRP A 61 -2.08 4.88 -5.84
N PHE A 62 -2.22 5.79 -4.87
CA PHE A 62 -2.75 5.42 -3.53
C PHE A 62 -4.21 4.96 -3.61
N GLY A 63 -5.00 5.52 -4.53
CA GLY A 63 -6.40 5.12 -4.72
C GLY A 63 -6.60 3.70 -5.23
N VAL A 64 -5.55 3.05 -5.76
CA VAL A 64 -5.63 1.70 -6.33
C VAL A 64 -4.64 0.77 -5.64
N GLU A 65 -3.34 1.06 -5.73
CA GLU A 65 -2.29 0.11 -5.39
C GLU A 65 -2.21 -0.11 -3.88
N ALA A 66 -2.23 0.94 -3.06
CA ALA A 66 -2.19 0.79 -1.60
C ALA A 66 -3.39 0.00 -1.06
N ARG A 67 -4.58 0.17 -1.65
CA ARG A 67 -5.76 -0.63 -1.31
C ARG A 67 -5.61 -2.10 -1.69
N GLN A 68 -4.91 -2.40 -2.79
CA GLN A 68 -4.68 -3.79 -3.18
C GLN A 68 -3.71 -4.48 -2.22
N HIS A 69 -2.67 -3.77 -1.77
CA HIS A 69 -1.74 -4.27 -0.76
C HIS A 69 -2.46 -4.66 0.55
N HIS A 70 -3.26 -3.76 1.13
CA HIS A 70 -4.05 -4.06 2.32
C HIS A 70 -5.00 -5.26 2.12
N LEU A 71 -5.59 -5.38 0.92
CA LEU A 71 -6.44 -6.52 0.57
C LEU A 71 -5.66 -7.84 0.49
N ASP A 72 -4.40 -7.80 0.08
CA ASP A 72 -3.51 -8.97 0.03
C ASP A 72 -3.23 -9.49 1.45
N GLU A 73 -2.92 -8.56 2.36
CA GLU A 73 -2.67 -8.87 3.77
C GLU A 73 -3.90 -9.43 4.47
N GLU A 74 -5.05 -8.75 4.35
CA GLU A 74 -6.29 -9.17 4.98
C GLU A 74 -6.78 -10.53 4.49
N ARG A 75 -6.57 -10.84 3.20
CA ARG A 75 -7.01 -12.12 2.64
C ARG A 75 -6.08 -13.26 2.99
N HIS A 76 -4.79 -13.01 3.10
CA HIS A 76 -3.81 -14.09 3.02
C HIS A 76 -2.81 -14.11 4.15
N ILE A 77 -2.46 -12.98 4.74
CA ILE A 77 -1.49 -12.85 5.85
C ILE A 77 -2.22 -12.90 7.20
N PHE A 78 -3.11 -11.95 7.45
CA PHE A 78 -3.78 -11.76 8.74
C PHE A 78 -4.66 -12.93 9.23
N PRO A 79 -5.34 -13.74 8.38
CA PRO A 79 -6.19 -14.82 8.88
C PRO A 79 -5.44 -15.86 9.72
N ALA A 80 -4.17 -16.12 9.41
CA ALA A 80 -3.36 -17.05 10.20
C ALA A 80 -2.97 -16.45 11.57
N LEU A 81 -2.74 -15.14 11.65
CA LEU A 81 -2.38 -14.45 12.88
C LEU A 81 -3.58 -14.31 13.83
N LEU A 82 -4.77 -14.06 13.28
CA LEU A 82 -6.03 -13.99 14.06
C LEU A 82 -6.44 -15.31 14.71
N THR A 83 -5.92 -16.43 14.21
CA THR A 83 -6.19 -17.77 14.76
C THR A 83 -5.09 -18.26 15.71
N SER A 84 -4.11 -17.39 16.00
CA SER A 84 -3.04 -17.69 16.96
C SER A 84 -3.61 -17.92 18.36
N ALA A 85 -3.00 -18.84 19.12
CA ALA A 85 -3.29 -19.01 20.54
C ALA A 85 -2.72 -17.86 21.40
N ASP A 86 -1.85 -17.03 20.82
CA ASP A 86 -1.34 -15.81 21.44
C ASP A 86 -2.37 -14.66 21.29
N PRO A 87 -2.99 -14.20 22.38
CA PRO A 87 -3.98 -13.13 22.34
C PRO A 87 -3.36 -11.79 21.94
N ASP A 88 -2.09 -11.53 22.25
CA ASP A 88 -1.43 -10.26 21.93
C ASP A 88 -1.23 -10.15 20.42
N LEU A 89 -0.76 -11.22 19.76
CA LEU A 89 -0.64 -11.27 18.30
C LEU A 89 -1.98 -11.08 17.59
N SER A 90 -3.04 -11.70 18.11
CA SER A 90 -4.39 -11.53 17.58
C SER A 90 -4.88 -10.09 17.72
N GLN A 91 -4.63 -9.45 18.86
CA GLN A 91 -4.99 -8.05 19.11
C GLN A 91 -4.20 -7.09 18.21
N HIS A 92 -2.89 -7.30 18.03
CA HIS A 92 -2.09 -6.52 17.10
C HIS A 92 -2.58 -6.65 15.65
N THR A 93 -3.01 -7.85 15.25
CA THR A 93 -3.57 -8.06 13.91
C THR A 93 -4.91 -7.34 13.73
N LEU A 94 -5.77 -7.34 14.75
CA LEU A 94 -7.01 -6.55 14.72
C LEU A 94 -6.75 -5.05 14.65
N ARG A 95 -5.69 -4.57 15.31
CA ARG A 95 -5.24 -3.18 15.17
C ARG A 95 -4.82 -2.88 13.74
N LEU A 96 -4.02 -3.73 13.08
CA LEU A 96 -3.60 -3.53 11.69
C LEU A 96 -4.80 -3.42 10.74
N ILE A 97 -5.81 -4.28 10.89
CA ILE A 97 -7.06 -4.21 10.11
C ILE A 97 -7.81 -2.90 10.38
N GLN A 98 -7.81 -2.42 11.63
CA GLN A 98 -8.41 -1.14 11.96
C GLN A 98 -7.62 0.03 11.36
N ASP A 99 -6.30 -0.03 11.38
CA ASP A 99 -5.42 0.96 10.76
C ASP A 99 -5.67 1.04 9.25
N HIS A 100 -5.91 -0.07 8.53
CA HIS A 100 -6.35 -0.03 7.12
C HIS A 100 -7.63 0.78 6.93
N GLY A 101 -8.61 0.62 7.83
CA GLY A 101 -9.85 1.38 7.80
C GLY A 101 -9.63 2.87 8.03
N TRP A 102 -8.75 3.24 8.96
CA TRP A 102 -8.38 4.63 9.21
C TRP A 102 -7.62 5.24 8.04
N ILE A 103 -6.68 4.51 7.45
CA ILE A 103 -5.95 4.92 6.25
C ILE A 103 -6.92 5.16 5.08
N GLU A 104 -7.91 4.27 4.87
CA GLU A 104 -8.91 4.47 3.81
C GLU A 104 -9.77 5.71 4.08
N ALA A 105 -10.17 5.95 5.34
CA ALA A 105 -10.94 7.13 5.73
C ALA A 105 -10.15 8.42 5.50
N ASP A 106 -8.90 8.50 5.95
CA ASP A 106 -8.02 9.65 5.73
C ASP A 106 -7.80 9.90 4.24
N TRP A 107 -7.64 8.82 3.46
CA TRP A 107 -7.46 8.93 2.01
C TRP A 107 -8.70 9.46 1.28
N VAL A 108 -9.91 9.12 1.74
CA VAL A 108 -11.17 9.68 1.19
C VAL A 108 -11.22 11.20 1.34
N GLU A 109 -10.61 11.76 2.38
CA GLU A 109 -10.53 13.21 2.60
C GLU A 109 -9.37 13.85 1.80
N VAL A 110 -8.21 13.20 1.73
CA VAL A 110 -7.02 13.73 1.04
C VAL A 110 -7.13 13.67 -0.49
N SER A 111 -7.67 12.57 -1.04
CA SER A 111 -7.68 12.31 -2.49
C SER A 111 -8.41 13.40 -3.30
N PRO A 112 -9.61 13.87 -2.92
CA PRO A 112 -10.30 14.94 -3.64
C PRO A 112 -9.50 16.25 -3.68
N VAL A 113 -8.77 16.57 -2.61
CA VAL A 113 -7.95 17.78 -2.54
C VAL A 113 -6.75 17.67 -3.47
N LEU A 114 -6.09 16.52 -3.53
CA LEU A 114 -5.01 16.28 -4.51
C LEU A 114 -5.51 16.37 -5.95
N ARG A 115 -6.72 15.87 -6.23
CA ARG A 115 -7.35 16.00 -7.56
C ARG A 115 -7.69 17.46 -7.88
N ALA A 116 -8.16 18.23 -6.92
CA ALA A 116 -8.39 19.66 -7.09
C ALA A 116 -7.08 20.41 -7.39
N ILE A 117 -5.98 20.07 -6.72
CA ILE A 117 -4.64 20.59 -7.05
C ILE A 117 -4.27 20.23 -8.48
N ALA A 118 -4.45 18.97 -8.89
CA ALA A 118 -4.15 18.52 -10.25
C ALA A 118 -4.91 19.28 -11.33
N GLU A 119 -6.15 19.68 -11.04
CA GLU A 119 -6.99 20.50 -11.91
C GLU A 119 -6.64 21.99 -11.87
N GLY A 120 -5.74 22.41 -10.98
CA GLY A 120 -5.35 23.82 -10.81
C GLY A 120 -6.37 24.65 -10.05
N GLN A 121 -7.18 24.03 -9.20
CA GLN A 121 -8.17 24.72 -8.38
C GLN A 121 -7.49 25.53 -7.28
N GLY A 122 -7.88 26.80 -7.14
CA GLY A 122 -7.26 27.73 -6.18
C GLY A 122 -7.93 27.81 -4.81
N TRP A 123 -8.97 27.01 -4.54
CA TRP A 123 -9.72 27.04 -3.27
C TRP A 123 -9.12 26.14 -2.18
N VAL A 124 -8.07 25.37 -2.50
CA VAL A 124 -7.48 24.38 -1.61
C VAL A 124 -6.87 25.06 -0.38
N ASP A 125 -7.33 24.67 0.81
CA ASP A 125 -6.68 25.01 2.07
C ASP A 125 -5.44 24.13 2.24
N VAL A 126 -4.28 24.70 1.88
CA VAL A 126 -2.98 24.01 1.91
C VAL A 126 -2.58 23.66 3.35
N GLU A 127 -2.95 24.44 4.35
CA GLU A 127 -2.56 24.18 5.73
C GLU A 127 -3.38 23.02 6.32
N SER A 128 -4.70 23.00 6.04
CA SER A 128 -5.52 21.84 6.38
C SER A 128 -5.02 20.58 5.67
N LEU A 129 -4.66 20.66 4.38
CA LEU A 129 -4.11 19.53 3.64
C LEU A 129 -2.78 19.04 4.26
N ARG A 130 -1.90 19.97 4.66
CA ARG A 130 -0.63 19.65 5.30
C ARG A 130 -0.84 18.84 6.58
N ALA A 131 -1.76 19.28 7.43
CA ALA A 131 -2.09 18.57 8.66
C ALA A 131 -2.65 17.16 8.38
N SER A 132 -3.60 17.03 7.44
CA SER A 132 -4.15 15.71 7.06
C SER A 132 -3.09 14.77 6.48
N VAL A 133 -2.20 15.29 5.63
CA VAL A 133 -1.10 14.49 5.06
C VAL A 133 -0.08 14.08 6.12
N GLU A 134 0.18 14.92 7.12
CA GLU A 134 1.05 14.55 8.23
C GLU A 134 0.47 13.41 9.07
N VAL A 135 -0.83 13.46 9.39
CA VAL A 135 -1.53 12.38 10.09
C VAL A 135 -1.49 11.08 9.26
N LEU A 136 -1.85 11.14 7.98
CA LEU A 136 -1.86 9.98 7.09
C LEU A 136 -0.46 9.35 6.97
N CYS A 137 0.58 10.17 6.78
CA CYS A 137 1.96 9.69 6.70
C CYS A 137 2.37 8.98 8.00
N GLN A 138 2.08 9.58 9.17
CA GLN A 138 2.47 8.98 10.44
C GLN A 138 1.73 7.65 10.68
N LEU A 139 0.43 7.59 10.36
CA LEU A 139 -0.36 6.37 10.47
C LEU A 139 0.22 5.24 9.59
N TYR A 140 0.55 5.52 8.33
CA TYR A 140 1.21 4.53 7.46
C TYR A 140 2.56 4.06 8.00
N LEU A 141 3.40 4.97 8.49
CA LEU A 141 4.73 4.62 8.99
C LEU A 141 4.65 3.74 10.24
N ASP A 142 3.75 4.07 11.17
CA ASP A 142 3.54 3.27 12.38
C ASP A 142 2.91 1.91 12.05
N HIS A 143 2.00 1.87 11.07
CA HIS A 143 1.38 0.65 10.56
C HIS A 143 2.43 -0.29 9.95
N ILE A 144 3.19 0.19 8.96
CA ILE A 144 4.27 -0.56 8.30
C ILE A 144 5.29 -1.07 9.32
N ALA A 145 5.66 -0.23 10.30
CA ALA A 145 6.60 -0.64 11.35
C ALA A 145 6.06 -1.81 12.20
N LEU A 146 4.76 -1.82 12.51
CA LEU A 146 4.15 -2.94 13.24
C LEU A 146 4.08 -4.22 12.38
N GLU A 147 3.82 -4.08 11.08
CA GLU A 147 3.81 -5.22 10.16
C GLU A 147 5.19 -5.85 10.03
N GLU A 148 6.21 -5.05 9.72
CA GLU A 148 7.58 -5.52 9.50
C GLU A 148 8.22 -6.08 10.78
N SER A 149 7.91 -5.50 11.94
CA SER A 149 8.50 -5.92 13.22
C SER A 149 7.79 -7.11 13.87
N LEU A 150 6.52 -7.36 13.56
CA LEU A 150 5.71 -8.39 14.22
C LEU A 150 4.91 -9.25 13.24
N ALA A 151 4.02 -8.66 12.44
CA ALA A 151 3.06 -9.43 11.66
C ALA A 151 3.73 -10.30 10.59
N TYR A 152 4.67 -9.74 9.83
CA TYR A 152 5.37 -10.46 8.76
C TYR A 152 6.27 -11.58 9.30
N PRO A 153 7.11 -11.36 10.33
CA PRO A 153 7.85 -12.45 10.98
C PRO A 153 6.94 -13.60 11.47
N GLU A 154 5.83 -13.27 12.14
CA GLU A 154 4.91 -14.27 12.67
C GLU A 154 4.14 -14.99 11.56
N ALA A 155 3.77 -14.29 10.48
CA ALA A 155 3.11 -14.87 9.33
C ALA A 155 4.06 -15.79 8.58
N ARG A 156 5.31 -15.36 8.39
CA ARG A 156 6.37 -16.14 7.75
C ARG A 156 6.61 -17.46 8.48
N ALA A 157 6.74 -17.42 9.81
CA ALA A 157 6.92 -18.61 10.63
C ALA A 157 5.77 -19.63 10.54
N ARG A 158 4.59 -19.22 10.05
CA ARG A 158 3.38 -20.04 9.91
C ARG A 158 2.99 -20.29 8.44
N MET A 159 3.77 -19.77 7.49
CA MET A 159 3.39 -19.78 6.08
C MET A 159 3.73 -21.11 5.43
N GLU A 160 2.73 -21.77 4.87
CA GLU A 160 2.94 -22.94 4.03
C GLU A 160 3.39 -22.52 2.61
N PRO A 161 4.46 -23.12 2.05
CA PRO A 161 4.96 -22.78 0.71
C PRO A 161 3.90 -22.76 -0.40
N ALA A 162 2.96 -23.70 -0.37
CA ALA A 162 1.89 -23.78 -1.36
C ALA A 162 0.92 -22.58 -1.26
N ARG A 163 0.70 -22.08 -0.03
CA ARG A 163 -0.13 -20.89 0.23
C ARG A 163 0.61 -19.63 -0.22
N ALA A 164 1.90 -19.50 0.07
CA ALA A 164 2.72 -18.39 -0.43
C ALA A 164 2.70 -18.30 -1.96
N ALA A 165 2.90 -19.43 -2.64
CA ALA A 165 2.83 -19.48 -4.10
C ALA A 165 1.42 -19.16 -4.64
N ALA A 166 0.36 -19.52 -3.92
CA ALA A 166 -1.01 -19.17 -4.32
C ALA A 166 -1.29 -17.67 -4.17
N LEU A 167 -0.78 -17.04 -3.12
CA LEU A 167 -0.87 -15.61 -2.90
C LEU A 167 -0.17 -14.83 -4.03
N LEU A 168 1.09 -15.14 -4.30
CA LEU A 168 1.85 -14.50 -5.39
C LEU A 168 1.11 -14.58 -6.73
N ARG A 169 0.50 -15.72 -7.06
CA ARG A 169 -0.32 -15.87 -8.27
C ARG A 169 -1.59 -15.01 -8.23
N ASP A 170 -2.22 -14.85 -7.08
CA ASP A 170 -3.41 -14.01 -6.94
C ASP A 170 -3.09 -12.51 -7.10
N ILE A 171 -1.97 -12.05 -6.51
CA ILE A 171 -1.45 -10.69 -6.66
C ILE A 171 -1.21 -10.39 -8.15
N GLU A 172 -0.41 -11.25 -8.80
CA GLU A 172 -0.04 -11.08 -10.21
C GLU A 172 -1.28 -11.10 -11.12
N ARG A 173 -2.18 -12.07 -10.92
CA ARG A 173 -3.43 -12.17 -11.69
C ARG A 173 -4.28 -10.91 -11.55
N ARG A 174 -4.40 -10.37 -10.32
CA ARG A 174 -5.18 -9.14 -10.10
C ARG A 174 -4.52 -7.92 -10.73
N ARG A 175 -3.18 -7.84 -10.73
CA ARG A 175 -2.43 -6.77 -11.40
C ARG A 175 -2.68 -6.78 -12.92
N GLN A 176 -2.47 -7.93 -13.58
CA GLN A 176 -2.71 -8.10 -15.02
C GLN A 176 -4.17 -7.78 -15.44
N GLN A 177 -5.14 -8.15 -14.60
CA GLN A 177 -6.55 -7.84 -14.85
C GLN A 177 -6.87 -6.35 -14.76
N ARG A 178 -6.12 -5.56 -13.98
CA ARG A 178 -6.29 -4.11 -13.92
C ARG A 178 -5.63 -3.44 -15.11
N GLU A 179 -4.40 -3.81 -15.43
CA GLU A 179 -3.65 -3.27 -16.58
C GLU A 179 -4.43 -3.47 -17.89
N SER A 180 -4.94 -4.68 -18.13
CA SER A 180 -5.77 -4.96 -19.32
C SER A 180 -7.08 -4.17 -19.36
N ARG A 181 -7.69 -3.83 -18.21
CA ARG A 181 -8.89 -2.98 -18.17
C ARG A 181 -8.58 -1.51 -18.44
N GLU A 182 -7.40 -1.05 -18.01
CA GLU A 182 -6.92 0.30 -18.28
C GLU A 182 -6.57 0.46 -19.77
N GLU A 183 -5.90 -0.52 -20.37
CA GLU A 183 -5.62 -0.54 -21.82
C GLU A 183 -6.89 -0.50 -22.69
N VAL A 184 -7.96 -1.18 -22.26
CA VAL A 184 -9.25 -1.15 -22.98
C VAL A 184 -9.99 0.18 -22.80
N ARG A 185 -9.67 0.95 -21.75
CA ARG A 185 -10.33 2.22 -21.42
C ARG A 185 -9.60 3.45 -21.98
N ALA A 186 -8.30 3.33 -22.25
CA ALA A 186 -7.45 4.35 -22.87
C ALA A 186 -7.71 4.49 -24.38
#